data_AF-A0A0M8NV33-F1
#
_entry.id   AF-A0A0M8NV33-F1
#
_cell.length_a   1.000
_cell.length_b   1.000
_cell.length_c   1.000
_cell.angle_alpha   90.00
_cell.angle_beta   90.00
_cell.angle_gamma   90.00
#
_symmetry.space_group_name_H-M   'P 1'
#
loop_
_entity.id
_entity.type
_entity.pdbx_description
1 polymer ?
#
loop_
_entity_poly.entity_id
_entity_poly.type
_entity_poly.pdbx_seq_one_letter_code
_entity_poly.pdbx_strand_id
1 'polypeptide(L)'
;MPEAQSWAQMDSDNLRAQRLTLDKQLQTESLGFISELSQVAVREITALVEGSNCSSLASRKVKQLQKLNDWIESLSDLLKWFSLLCHANPNLRILAVGDETGSFTSSVLHYLTSDGKVLCAQYTLVTTPDIDASLKDRFKDNNLVEFKSLDLDKDPLQQEFKGSYYDLVIAFNIGARMSGVTPALKSIGKLLTPGGRVLNMSHKNWQDVLSSKVAGTWNLHNALDGNDADLQFFVVCGSITGVMGNAGQVNYSAANSFVSSFAQYRLQNGLLASVVNLGGVDDVGFLAAQDPTLREHMRSASVRLLSEQEILDEFELAIFSGDFKGNSNSSDSLNIPNNLIVGMSSTKSLADATVLPLWGQDARFRAYSHLDFDPEATTDAFKVAPSHRYMISLLENDPDTLDGPAWKEQTMLEIAKTLQQYSTFARGQDSAQLATIHIESLMTVEIRNWCRRHFDLDLSLIAITKAATFSGLGDLITETLRSKYIKN
;
A
#
# COMPACT_ATOMS: atom_id res chain seq x y z
N MET A 1 28.42 -5.79 4.93
CA MET A 1 29.11 -6.27 3.72
C MET A 1 30.24 -7.19 4.15
N PRO A 2 30.14 -8.49 3.88
CA PRO A 2 31.18 -9.47 4.20
C PRO A 2 32.56 -9.10 3.63
N GLU A 3 32.59 -8.42 2.48
CA GLU A 3 33.84 -8.01 1.84
C GLU A 3 34.61 -6.94 2.65
N ALA A 4 33.90 -6.11 3.43
CA ALA A 4 34.51 -5.01 4.19
C ALA A 4 35.47 -5.52 5.29
N GLN A 5 35.17 -6.67 5.89
CA GLN A 5 36.09 -7.33 6.83
C GLN A 5 37.34 -7.88 6.12
N SER A 6 37.17 -8.41 4.91
CA SER A 6 38.31 -8.88 4.09
C SER A 6 39.21 -7.71 3.67
N TRP A 7 38.62 -6.58 3.27
CA TRP A 7 39.37 -5.39 2.86
C TRP A 7 40.13 -4.76 4.02
N ALA A 8 39.56 -4.76 5.22
CA ALA A 8 40.24 -4.26 6.42
C ALA A 8 41.50 -5.06 6.80
N GLN A 9 41.62 -6.32 6.34
CA GLN A 9 42.77 -7.17 6.58
C GLN A 9 43.79 -7.17 5.42
N MET A 10 43.48 -6.52 4.30
CA MET A 10 44.37 -6.43 3.14
C MET A 10 45.49 -5.41 3.39
N ASP A 11 46.67 -5.72 2.86
CA ASP A 11 47.76 -4.73 2.78
C ASP A 11 47.44 -3.62 1.76
N SER A 12 48.26 -2.56 1.78
CA SER A 12 48.04 -1.38 0.95
C SER A 12 48.12 -1.65 -0.55
N ASP A 13 48.92 -2.63 -0.99
CA ASP A 13 49.09 -2.94 -2.40
C ASP A 13 47.88 -3.72 -2.94
N ASN A 14 47.38 -4.67 -2.17
CA ASN A 14 46.17 -5.43 -2.46
C ASN A 14 44.91 -4.54 -2.44
N LEU A 15 44.80 -3.64 -1.46
CA LEU A 15 43.72 -2.62 -1.44
C LEU A 15 43.76 -1.73 -2.68
N ARG A 16 44.95 -1.36 -3.14
CA ARG A 16 45.12 -0.53 -4.34
C ARG A 16 44.74 -1.29 -5.61
N ALA A 17 45.10 -2.57 -5.72
CA ALA A 17 44.70 -3.42 -6.84
C ALA A 17 43.18 -3.66 -6.87
N GLN A 18 42.57 -3.88 -5.71
CA GLN A 18 41.12 -4.04 -5.57
C GLN A 18 40.38 -2.77 -5.97
N ARG A 19 40.85 -1.60 -5.53
CA ARG A 19 40.32 -0.31 -5.95
C ARG A 19 40.42 -0.10 -7.46
N LEU A 20 41.56 -0.43 -8.09
CA LEU A 20 41.73 -0.29 -9.54
C LEU A 20 40.77 -1.20 -10.32
N THR A 21 40.47 -2.38 -9.78
CA THR A 21 39.51 -3.32 -10.36
C THR A 21 38.09 -2.77 -10.32
N LEU A 22 37.67 -2.26 -9.15
CA LEU A 22 36.36 -1.59 -8.97
C LEU A 22 36.26 -0.33 -9.82
N ASP A 23 37.32 0.48 -9.88
CA ASP A 23 37.38 1.68 -10.74
C ASP A 23 37.15 1.30 -12.21
N LYS A 24 37.75 0.20 -12.68
CA LYS A 24 37.56 -0.28 -14.06
C LYS A 24 36.13 -0.75 -14.32
N GLN A 25 35.50 -1.44 -13.36
CA GLN A 25 34.09 -1.86 -13.45
C GLN A 25 33.15 -0.66 -13.51
N LEU A 26 33.35 0.33 -12.63
CA LEU A 26 32.57 1.56 -12.62
C LEU A 26 32.72 2.35 -13.93
N GLN A 27 33.91 2.36 -14.53
CA GLN A 27 34.12 2.97 -15.85
C GLN A 27 33.38 2.23 -16.96
N THR A 28 33.35 0.89 -16.95
CA THR A 28 32.61 0.11 -17.95
C THR A 28 31.09 0.30 -17.86
N GLU A 29 30.58 0.60 -16.66
CA GLU A 29 29.15 0.85 -16.42
C GLU A 29 28.74 2.33 -16.59
N SER A 30 29.62 3.18 -17.13
CA SER A 30 29.40 4.64 -17.23
C SER A 30 29.23 5.34 -15.87
N LEU A 31 29.66 4.72 -14.77
CA LEU A 31 29.64 5.22 -13.39
C LEU A 31 31.01 5.77 -12.94
N GLY A 32 31.89 6.10 -13.88
CA GLY A 32 33.25 6.58 -13.61
C GLY A 32 33.33 7.82 -12.71
N PHE A 33 32.26 8.62 -12.62
CA PHE A 33 32.17 9.77 -11.70
C PHE A 33 32.20 9.35 -10.22
N ILE A 34 31.70 8.16 -9.87
CA ILE A 34 31.76 7.60 -8.49
C ILE A 34 33.21 7.31 -8.11
N SER A 35 33.95 6.70 -9.04
CA SER A 35 35.38 6.48 -8.89
C SER A 35 36.09 7.81 -8.66
N GLU A 36 35.89 8.81 -9.53
CA GLU A 36 36.49 10.14 -9.39
C GLU A 36 36.17 10.82 -8.05
N LEU A 37 34.91 10.74 -7.59
CA LEU A 37 34.48 11.29 -6.32
C LEU A 37 35.19 10.63 -5.13
N SER A 38 35.33 9.30 -5.16
CA SER A 38 36.07 8.56 -4.13
C SER A 38 37.53 8.98 -4.06
N GLN A 39 38.17 9.24 -5.21
CA GLN A 39 39.56 9.69 -5.24
C GLN A 39 39.72 11.10 -4.67
N VAL A 40 38.75 11.99 -4.94
CA VAL A 40 38.73 13.34 -4.38
C VAL A 40 38.57 13.28 -2.86
N ALA A 41 37.66 12.45 -2.35
CA ALA A 41 37.45 12.27 -0.91
C ALA A 41 38.70 11.74 -0.20
N VAL A 42 39.36 10.71 -0.76
CA VAL A 42 40.61 10.18 -0.20
C VAL A 42 41.70 11.26 -0.18
N ARG A 43 41.87 12.02 -1.27
CA ARG A 43 42.87 13.09 -1.33
C ARG A 43 42.61 14.22 -0.33
N GLU A 44 41.34 14.59 -0.11
CA GLU A 44 40.98 15.58 0.92
C GLU A 44 41.29 15.07 2.32
N ILE A 45 40.95 13.81 2.62
CA ILE A 45 41.26 13.20 3.93
C ILE A 45 42.77 13.16 4.14
N THR A 46 43.55 12.74 3.15
CA THR A 46 45.01 12.73 3.22
C THR A 46 45.57 14.13 3.43
N ALA A 47 45.12 15.12 2.65
CA ALA A 47 45.58 16.50 2.78
C ALA A 47 45.20 17.12 4.14
N LEU A 48 44.04 16.79 4.71
CA LEU A 48 43.64 17.18 6.07
C LEU A 48 44.57 16.57 7.14
N VAL A 49 44.89 15.28 7.01
CA VAL A 49 45.82 14.60 7.92
C VAL A 49 47.24 15.16 7.82
N GLU A 50 47.66 15.56 6.62
CA GLU A 50 48.98 16.13 6.33
C GLU A 50 49.06 17.65 6.55
N GLY A 51 47.96 18.31 6.95
CA GLY A 51 47.92 19.76 7.21
C GLY A 51 48.02 20.66 5.97
N SER A 52 47.70 20.13 4.79
CA SER A 52 47.78 20.84 3.50
C SER A 52 46.46 21.52 3.09
N ASN A 53 46.54 22.61 2.33
CA ASN A 53 45.36 23.39 1.89
C ASN A 53 44.56 22.67 0.79
N CYS A 54 43.24 22.52 0.98
CA CYS A 54 42.33 21.74 0.12
C CYS A 54 41.52 22.56 -0.91
N SER A 55 41.81 23.85 -1.11
CA SER A 55 40.96 24.76 -1.90
C SER A 55 40.71 24.34 -3.36
N SER A 56 41.66 23.65 -4.00
CA SER A 56 41.53 23.18 -5.40
C SER A 56 40.69 21.91 -5.55
N LEU A 57 40.46 21.15 -4.46
CA LEU A 57 39.66 19.91 -4.47
C LEU A 57 38.17 20.20 -4.36
N ALA A 58 37.80 21.33 -3.75
CA ALA A 58 36.41 21.74 -3.55
C ALA A 58 35.60 21.88 -4.86
N SER A 59 36.17 22.52 -5.89
CA SER A 59 35.48 22.70 -7.18
C SER A 59 35.28 21.38 -7.93
N ARG A 60 36.28 20.48 -7.87
CA ARG A 60 36.22 19.16 -8.49
C ARG A 60 35.21 18.26 -7.77
N LYS A 61 35.16 18.33 -6.43
CA LYS A 61 34.17 17.65 -5.59
C LYS A 61 32.75 18.07 -5.94
N VAL A 62 32.48 19.37 -6.02
CA VAL A 62 31.15 19.90 -6.38
C VAL A 62 30.70 19.36 -7.74
N LYS A 63 31.58 19.34 -8.75
CA LYS A 63 31.24 18.82 -10.09
C LYS A 63 30.91 17.32 -10.08
N GLN A 64 31.62 16.50 -9.30
CA GLN A 64 31.34 15.06 -9.22
C GLN A 64 30.12 14.76 -8.35
N LEU A 65 29.90 15.52 -7.28
CA LEU A 65 28.67 15.43 -6.49
C LEU A 65 27.45 15.77 -7.32
N GLN A 66 27.53 16.77 -8.20
CA GLN A 66 26.45 17.07 -9.15
C GLN A 66 26.15 15.87 -10.05
N LYS A 67 27.17 15.26 -10.67
CA LYS A 67 26.96 14.04 -11.49
C LYS A 67 26.37 12.86 -10.72
N LEU A 68 26.78 12.69 -9.45
CA LEU A 68 26.19 11.68 -8.58
C LEU A 68 24.72 11.97 -8.30
N ASN A 69 24.38 13.23 -8.06
CA ASN A 69 22.99 13.65 -7.88
C ASN A 69 22.19 13.41 -9.16
N ASP A 70 22.69 13.85 -10.32
CA ASP A 70 22.05 13.64 -11.63
C ASP A 70 21.85 12.14 -11.93
N TRP A 71 22.80 11.28 -11.55
CA TRP A 71 22.68 9.84 -11.70
C TRP A 71 21.66 9.23 -10.73
N ILE A 72 21.70 9.57 -9.44
CA ILE A 72 20.69 9.13 -8.46
C ILE A 72 19.29 9.57 -8.90
N GLU A 73 19.18 10.78 -9.46
CA GLU A 73 17.94 11.31 -10.04
C GLU A 73 17.50 10.51 -11.27
N SER A 74 18.43 10.09 -12.15
CA SER A 74 18.14 9.26 -13.32
C SER A 74 17.60 7.87 -12.97
N LEU A 75 17.91 7.37 -11.78
CA LEU A 75 17.40 6.10 -11.26
C LEU A 75 15.97 6.21 -10.71
N SER A 76 15.41 7.41 -10.61
CA SER A 76 14.13 7.66 -9.95
C SER A 76 12.98 7.82 -10.94
N ASP A 77 12.04 6.85 -10.97
CA ASP A 77 10.77 6.97 -11.72
C ASP A 77 9.85 8.10 -11.19
N LEU A 78 10.23 8.72 -10.05
CA LEU A 78 9.57 9.91 -9.50
C LEU A 78 9.49 11.05 -10.53
N LEU A 79 10.50 11.17 -11.41
CA LEU A 79 10.58 12.23 -12.41
C LEU A 79 9.63 11.99 -13.59
N LYS A 80 9.44 10.74 -14.03
CA LYS A 80 8.38 10.38 -14.99
C LYS A 80 7.00 10.58 -14.40
N TRP A 81 6.83 10.34 -13.10
CA TRP A 81 5.57 10.56 -12.41
C TRP A 81 5.12 12.02 -12.46
N PHE A 82 6.03 12.99 -12.31
CA PHE A 82 5.67 14.42 -12.44
C PHE A 82 5.13 14.75 -13.85
N SER A 83 5.78 14.25 -14.90
CA SER A 83 5.30 14.44 -16.28
C SER A 83 3.90 13.84 -16.49
N LEU A 84 3.67 12.61 -16.02
CA LEU A 84 2.36 11.95 -16.08
C LEU A 84 1.30 12.67 -15.24
N LEU A 85 1.66 13.17 -14.06
CA LEU A 85 0.77 13.92 -13.20
C LEU A 85 0.31 15.22 -13.87
N CYS A 86 1.22 15.91 -14.54
CA CYS A 86 0.90 17.11 -15.32
C CYS A 86 0.05 16.80 -16.56
N HIS A 87 0.27 15.67 -17.23
CA HIS A 87 -0.63 15.23 -18.29
C HIS A 87 -2.04 14.93 -17.77
N ALA A 88 -2.16 14.31 -16.59
CA ALA A 88 -3.45 14.03 -15.97
C ALA A 88 -4.13 15.30 -15.43
N ASN A 89 -3.36 16.29 -14.99
CA ASN A 89 -3.87 17.58 -14.52
C ASN A 89 -2.99 18.75 -15.05
N PRO A 90 -3.31 19.32 -16.23
CA PRO A 90 -2.57 20.45 -16.78
C PRO A 90 -2.64 21.72 -15.92
N ASN A 91 -3.65 21.83 -15.06
CA ASN A 91 -3.84 22.96 -14.15
C ASN A 91 -3.16 22.76 -12.78
N LEU A 92 -2.26 21.78 -12.67
CA LEU A 92 -1.59 21.44 -11.42
C LEU A 92 -0.86 22.65 -10.83
N ARG A 93 -1.18 22.99 -9.58
CA ARG A 93 -0.48 24.01 -8.78
C ARG A 93 0.37 23.33 -7.71
N ILE A 94 1.68 23.53 -7.80
CA ILE A 94 2.68 22.87 -6.95
C ILE A 94 3.22 23.88 -5.93
N LEU A 95 3.31 23.48 -4.66
CA LEU A 95 4.01 24.20 -3.60
C LEU A 95 5.22 23.38 -3.15
N ALA A 96 6.44 23.86 -3.37
CA ALA A 96 7.65 23.24 -2.87
C ALA A 96 8.12 23.95 -1.60
N VAL A 97 8.28 23.20 -0.50
CA VAL A 97 8.72 23.72 0.80
C VAL A 97 9.97 22.97 1.25
N GLY A 98 10.99 23.72 1.67
CA GLY A 98 12.23 23.16 2.24
C GLY A 98 13.32 22.80 1.22
N ASP A 99 13.17 23.20 -0.05
CA ASP A 99 14.22 23.09 -1.08
C ASP A 99 15.06 24.39 -1.16
N GLU A 100 15.79 24.71 -0.08
CA GLU A 100 16.55 25.96 0.05
C GLU A 100 17.68 26.11 -1.00
N THR A 101 18.16 25.00 -1.58
CA THR A 101 19.22 25.01 -2.60
C THR A 101 18.66 25.02 -4.04
N GLY A 102 17.37 24.76 -4.22
CA GLY A 102 16.73 24.64 -5.53
C GLY A 102 17.19 23.44 -6.33
N SER A 103 17.90 22.50 -5.71
CA SER A 103 18.46 21.33 -6.40
C SER A 103 17.33 20.45 -6.92
N PHE A 104 16.40 20.09 -6.05
CA PHE A 104 15.26 19.25 -6.41
C PHE A 104 14.29 19.98 -7.35
N THR A 105 14.02 21.26 -7.11
CA THR A 105 13.19 22.09 -7.98
C THR A 105 13.74 22.15 -9.39
N SER A 106 15.05 22.26 -9.57
CA SER A 106 15.66 22.24 -10.92
C SER A 106 15.35 20.93 -11.65
N SER A 107 15.48 19.80 -10.94
CA SER A 107 15.22 18.48 -11.50
C SER A 107 13.75 18.33 -11.88
N VAL A 108 12.82 18.73 -11.01
CA VAL A 108 11.38 18.66 -11.30
C VAL A 108 11.00 19.55 -12.49
N LEU A 109 11.50 20.80 -12.54
CA LEU A 109 11.17 21.74 -13.61
C LEU A 109 11.49 21.21 -15.01
N HIS A 110 12.56 20.42 -15.16
CA HIS A 110 12.90 19.78 -16.43
C HIS A 110 11.73 18.91 -16.95
N TYR A 111 11.04 18.19 -16.07
CA TYR A 111 9.92 17.30 -16.41
C TYR A 111 8.56 17.99 -16.39
N LEU A 112 8.49 19.21 -15.84
CA LEU A 112 7.33 20.09 -15.97
C LEU A 112 7.33 20.87 -17.29
N THR A 113 8.29 20.61 -18.17
CA THR A 113 8.37 21.21 -19.51
C THR A 113 8.47 20.15 -20.60
N SER A 114 7.70 20.29 -21.68
CA SER A 114 7.81 19.47 -22.90
C SER A 114 7.79 20.39 -24.11
N ASP A 115 8.77 20.24 -25.02
CA ASP A 115 8.95 21.09 -26.21
C ASP A 115 8.92 22.61 -25.91
N GLY A 116 9.52 23.00 -24.79
CA GLY A 116 9.57 24.41 -24.34
C GLY A 116 8.24 24.95 -23.79
N LYS A 117 7.20 24.10 -23.67
CA LYS A 117 5.93 24.45 -23.03
C LYS A 117 5.86 23.93 -21.62
N VAL A 118 5.34 24.75 -20.73
CA VAL A 118 5.08 24.40 -19.33
C VAL A 118 3.84 23.51 -19.24
N LEU A 119 3.92 22.43 -18.46
CA LEU A 119 2.88 21.42 -18.30
C LEU A 119 2.05 21.56 -17.01
N CYS A 120 2.38 22.53 -16.15
CA CYS A 120 1.62 22.84 -14.93
C CYS A 120 1.24 24.32 -14.86
N ALA A 121 0.24 24.66 -14.07
CA ALA A 121 -0.23 26.04 -13.95
C ALA A 121 0.73 26.92 -13.13
N GLN A 122 1.33 26.37 -12.07
CA GLN A 122 2.17 27.15 -11.17
C GLN A 122 3.12 26.27 -10.35
N TYR A 123 4.33 26.77 -10.11
CA TYR A 123 5.29 26.19 -9.17
C TYR A 123 5.71 27.26 -8.17
N THR A 124 5.17 27.23 -6.95
CA THR A 124 5.58 28.14 -5.88
C THR A 124 6.71 27.48 -5.06
N LEU A 125 7.92 28.06 -5.11
CA LEU A 125 9.04 27.67 -4.25
C LEU A 125 9.07 28.56 -3.02
N VAL A 126 9.05 27.92 -1.86
CA VAL A 126 9.01 28.56 -0.56
C VAL A 126 10.30 28.33 0.21
N THR A 127 10.84 29.42 0.74
CA THR A 127 11.93 29.38 1.73
C THR A 127 11.43 29.87 3.09
N THR A 128 12.10 29.41 4.14
CA THR A 128 11.92 29.90 5.51
C THR A 128 12.92 31.02 5.81
N PRO A 129 12.55 32.00 6.63
CA PRO A 129 11.91 33.27 6.24
C PRO A 129 12.66 34.14 5.20
N ASP A 130 13.93 33.83 4.89
CA ASP A 130 14.75 34.61 3.96
C ASP A 130 14.98 33.81 2.67
N ILE A 131 14.80 34.46 1.52
CA ILE A 131 15.11 33.85 0.22
C ILE A 131 16.55 34.19 -0.13
N ASP A 132 17.40 33.18 -0.23
CA ASP A 132 18.79 33.34 -0.67
C ASP A 132 18.84 33.96 -2.08
N ALA A 133 19.65 35.01 -2.26
CA ALA A 133 19.84 35.68 -3.54
C ALA A 133 20.39 34.74 -4.61
N SER A 134 21.21 33.75 -4.23
CA SER A 134 21.74 32.73 -5.13
C SER A 134 20.63 31.81 -5.68
N LEU A 135 19.61 31.52 -4.87
CA LEU A 135 18.46 30.72 -5.28
C LEU A 135 17.59 31.48 -6.29
N LYS A 136 17.39 32.78 -6.09
CA LYS A 136 16.69 33.64 -7.07
C LYS A 136 17.45 33.74 -8.38
N ASP A 137 18.78 33.93 -8.34
CA ASP A 137 19.60 34.01 -9.55
C ASP A 137 19.57 32.71 -10.35
N ARG A 138 19.51 31.55 -9.67
CA ARG A 138 19.41 30.22 -10.30
C ARG A 138 18.17 30.05 -11.20
N PHE A 139 17.04 30.68 -10.85
CA PHE A 139 15.77 30.55 -11.57
C PHE A 139 15.28 31.85 -12.21
N LYS A 140 16.13 32.87 -12.34
CA LYS A 140 15.76 34.19 -12.89
C LYS A 140 15.16 34.13 -14.30
N ASP A 141 15.59 33.17 -15.11
CA ASP A 141 15.15 32.98 -16.50
C ASP A 141 13.94 32.03 -16.60
N ASN A 142 13.42 31.54 -15.46
CA ASN A 142 12.31 30.61 -15.39
C ASN A 142 11.01 31.33 -15.01
N ASN A 143 10.07 31.42 -15.95
CA ASN A 143 8.79 32.11 -15.76
C ASN A 143 7.74 31.28 -14.98
N LEU A 144 8.03 30.01 -14.65
CA LEU A 144 7.12 29.14 -13.92
C LEU A 144 7.30 29.25 -12.40
N VAL A 145 8.53 29.52 -11.94
CA VAL A 145 8.86 29.51 -10.50
C VAL A 145 8.46 30.83 -9.86
N GLU A 146 7.49 30.77 -8.95
CA GLU A 146 7.14 31.88 -8.07
C GLU A 146 7.80 31.70 -6.71
N PHE A 147 8.51 32.72 -6.24
CA PHE A 147 9.15 32.67 -4.91
C PHE A 147 8.25 33.31 -3.85
N LYS A 148 8.07 32.61 -2.73
CA LYS A 148 7.38 33.15 -1.54
C LYS A 148 8.10 32.79 -0.25
N SER A 149 7.84 33.56 0.80
CA SER A 149 8.28 33.24 2.17
C SER A 149 7.10 32.67 2.95
N LEU A 150 7.30 31.54 3.62
CA LEU A 150 6.28 30.92 4.47
C LEU A 150 6.89 30.47 5.80
N ASP A 151 6.30 30.96 6.87
CA ASP A 151 6.54 30.46 8.21
C ASP A 151 5.47 29.40 8.55
N LEU A 152 5.86 28.13 8.57
CA LEU A 152 4.96 27.00 8.82
C LEU A 152 4.50 26.89 10.29
N ASP A 153 5.18 27.58 11.22
CA ASP A 153 4.77 27.67 12.63
C ASP A 153 3.65 28.71 12.83
N LYS A 154 3.35 29.52 11.82
CA LYS A 154 2.25 30.49 11.80
C LYS A 154 1.13 30.06 10.86
N ASP A 155 -0.04 30.66 11.00
CA ASP A 155 -1.16 30.38 10.09
C ASP A 155 -0.81 30.84 8.67
N PRO A 156 -0.77 29.94 7.67
CA PRO A 156 -0.45 30.33 6.30
C PRO A 156 -1.51 31.25 5.68
N LEU A 157 -2.75 31.20 6.16
CA LEU A 157 -3.85 32.04 5.66
C LEU A 157 -3.74 33.49 6.14
N GLN A 158 -2.93 33.74 7.18
CA GLN A 158 -2.57 35.09 7.64
C GLN A 158 -1.32 35.61 6.93
N GLN A 159 -0.72 34.80 6.05
CA GLN A 159 0.41 35.13 5.20
C GLN A 159 -0.07 35.27 3.74
N GLU A 160 0.84 35.38 2.77
CA GLU A 160 0.53 35.61 1.35
C GLU A 160 0.00 34.37 0.60
N PHE A 161 -0.66 33.45 1.31
CA PHE A 161 -1.17 32.19 0.78
C PHE A 161 -2.68 32.09 0.87
N LYS A 162 -3.26 31.48 -0.17
CA LYS A 162 -4.69 31.22 -0.27
C LYS A 162 -4.99 29.81 0.23
N GLY A 163 -6.10 29.66 0.95
CA GLY A 163 -6.59 28.35 1.37
C GLY A 163 -7.06 27.52 0.18
N SER A 164 -6.88 26.20 0.27
CA SER A 164 -7.28 25.24 -0.76
C SER A 164 -6.89 25.65 -2.18
N TYR A 165 -5.61 25.98 -2.36
CA TYR A 165 -5.09 26.51 -3.61
C TYR A 165 -4.09 25.58 -4.29
N TYR A 166 -3.37 24.74 -3.56
CA TYR A 166 -2.35 23.86 -4.12
C TYR A 166 -2.87 22.44 -4.28
N ASP A 167 -2.57 21.82 -5.41
CA ASP A 167 -2.97 20.45 -5.74
C ASP A 167 -1.89 19.43 -5.32
N LEU A 168 -0.64 19.87 -5.28
CA LEU A 168 0.50 19.10 -4.79
C LEU A 168 1.40 19.97 -3.90
N VAL A 169 1.70 19.51 -2.70
CA VAL A 169 2.71 20.11 -1.82
C VAL A 169 3.89 19.16 -1.73
N ILE A 170 5.07 19.60 -2.16
CA ILE A 170 6.32 18.86 -2.05
C ILE A 170 7.06 19.38 -0.83
N ALA A 171 7.18 18.57 0.20
CA ALA A 171 7.74 18.94 1.49
C ALA A 171 9.07 18.21 1.71
N PHE A 172 10.17 18.95 1.63
CA PHE A 172 11.53 18.47 1.87
C PHE A 172 12.01 18.80 3.26
N ASN A 173 12.50 17.78 3.96
CA ASN A 173 13.27 17.93 5.19
C ASN A 173 12.62 18.82 6.27
N ILE A 174 11.29 18.83 6.32
CA ILE A 174 10.50 19.74 7.13
C ILE A 174 10.77 19.53 8.65
N GLY A 175 11.12 18.30 9.07
CA GLY A 175 11.39 17.99 10.48
C GLY A 175 12.66 18.59 11.08
N ALA A 176 13.64 19.02 10.27
CA ALA A 176 14.94 19.47 10.78
C ALA A 176 14.93 20.91 11.33
N ARG A 177 13.89 21.71 11.03
CA ARG A 177 13.91 23.17 11.24
C ARG A 177 12.65 23.79 11.83
N MET A 178 11.66 22.99 12.24
CA MET A 178 10.39 23.48 12.77
C MET A 178 10.13 22.99 14.19
N SER A 179 9.20 23.66 14.88
CA SER A 179 8.73 23.27 16.22
C SER A 179 8.13 21.85 16.28
N GLY A 180 7.78 21.27 15.12
CA GLY A 180 7.42 19.86 14.94
C GLY A 180 6.80 19.57 13.57
N VAL A 181 6.73 18.30 13.18
CA VAL A 181 6.13 17.87 11.89
C VAL A 181 4.60 18.04 11.88
N THR A 182 3.94 17.82 13.01
CA THR A 182 2.47 17.86 13.10
C THR A 182 1.88 19.26 12.88
N PRO A 183 2.37 20.33 13.53
CA PRO A 183 1.91 21.70 13.25
C PRO A 183 2.09 22.08 11.78
N ALA A 184 3.24 21.74 11.19
CA ALA A 184 3.54 22.01 9.79
C ALA A 184 2.59 21.32 8.82
N LEU A 185 2.27 20.04 9.05
CA LEU A 185 1.31 19.31 8.23
C LEU A 185 -0.10 19.88 8.35
N LYS A 186 -0.49 20.41 9.53
CA LYS A 186 -1.76 21.14 9.68
C LYS A 186 -1.79 22.43 8.86
N SER A 187 -0.70 23.20 8.88
CA SER A 187 -0.55 24.40 8.06
C SER A 187 -0.62 24.07 6.57
N ILE A 188 0.13 23.07 6.12
CA ILE A 188 0.09 22.55 4.74
C ILE A 188 -1.32 22.08 4.37
N GLY A 189 -2.02 21.39 5.27
CA GLY A 189 -3.39 20.94 5.06
C GLY A 189 -4.38 22.05 4.71
N LYS A 190 -4.22 23.25 5.29
CA LYS A 190 -5.06 24.42 4.95
C LYS A 190 -4.83 24.93 3.52
N LEU A 191 -3.65 24.69 2.96
CA LEU A 191 -3.27 25.14 1.62
C LEU A 191 -3.69 24.18 0.51
N LEU A 192 -3.97 22.92 0.84
CA LEU A 192 -4.32 21.88 -0.12
C LEU A 192 -5.78 21.97 -0.57
N THR A 193 -5.99 21.79 -1.87
CA THR A 193 -7.33 21.53 -2.42
C THR A 193 -7.90 20.22 -1.86
N PRO A 194 -9.24 20.06 -1.82
CA PRO A 194 -9.84 18.75 -1.58
C PRO A 194 -9.28 17.70 -2.57
N GLY A 195 -8.67 16.64 -2.06
CA GLY A 195 -7.98 15.62 -2.87
C GLY A 195 -6.53 15.97 -3.26
N GLY A 196 -6.03 17.14 -2.86
CA GLY A 196 -4.63 17.54 -3.01
C GLY A 196 -3.68 16.64 -2.21
N ARG A 197 -2.44 16.51 -2.69
CA ARG A 197 -1.48 15.52 -2.17
C ARG A 197 -0.28 16.19 -1.52
N VAL A 198 0.26 15.56 -0.47
CA VAL A 198 1.57 15.93 0.11
C VAL A 198 2.59 14.87 -0.23
N LEU A 199 3.68 15.29 -0.86
CA LEU A 199 4.89 14.48 -1.02
C LEU A 199 5.85 14.85 0.10
N ASN A 200 5.81 14.11 1.20
CA ASN A 200 6.70 14.30 2.34
C ASN A 200 7.27 12.95 2.77
N MET A 201 8.56 12.73 2.51
CA MET A 201 9.25 11.54 2.99
C MET A 201 10.70 11.87 3.32
N SER A 202 11.05 11.77 4.61
CA SER A 202 12.44 11.85 5.02
C SER A 202 13.17 10.57 4.62
N HIS A 203 14.47 10.69 4.35
CA HIS A 203 15.33 9.53 4.11
C HIS A 203 15.31 8.55 5.29
N LYS A 204 15.24 9.05 6.53
CA LYS A 204 15.09 8.23 7.73
C LYS A 204 13.78 7.42 7.70
N ASN A 205 12.64 8.03 7.40
CA ASN A 205 11.35 7.32 7.35
C ASN A 205 11.31 6.29 6.21
N TRP A 206 12.00 6.56 5.11
CA TRP A 206 12.21 5.58 4.04
C TRP A 206 13.04 4.39 4.54
N GLN A 207 14.22 4.65 5.09
CA GLN A 207 15.14 3.63 5.59
C GLN A 207 14.54 2.79 6.72
N ASP A 208 13.87 3.42 7.68
CA ASP A 208 13.30 2.72 8.85
C ASP A 208 12.30 1.64 8.40
N VAL A 209 11.40 1.97 7.45
CA VAL A 209 10.42 1.01 6.91
C VAL A 209 11.10 -0.07 6.05
N LEU A 210 11.99 0.32 5.13
CA LEU A 210 12.65 -0.63 4.24
C LEU A 210 13.61 -1.56 5.00
N SER A 211 14.29 -1.11 6.05
CA SER A 211 15.27 -1.92 6.78
C SER A 211 14.66 -3.21 7.32
N SER A 212 13.44 -3.13 7.87
CA SER A 212 12.74 -4.28 8.44
C SER A 212 12.38 -5.33 7.38
N LYS A 213 11.81 -4.91 6.25
CA LYS A 213 11.32 -5.82 5.21
C LYS A 213 12.38 -6.19 4.17
N VAL A 214 13.13 -5.22 3.66
CA VAL A 214 14.14 -5.45 2.62
C VAL A 214 15.37 -6.10 3.22
N ALA A 215 16.05 -5.40 4.14
CA ALA A 215 17.28 -5.93 4.72
C ALA A 215 17.00 -7.15 5.60
N GLY A 216 15.89 -7.16 6.35
CA GLY A 216 15.46 -8.33 7.13
C GLY A 216 15.26 -9.59 6.27
N THR A 217 14.49 -9.48 5.17
CA THR A 217 14.25 -10.62 4.27
C THR A 217 15.55 -11.09 3.60
N TRP A 218 16.40 -10.16 3.16
CA TRP A 218 17.69 -10.49 2.56
C TRP A 218 18.63 -11.19 3.55
N ASN A 219 18.65 -10.72 4.80
CA ASN A 219 19.43 -11.34 5.87
C ASN A 219 18.94 -12.76 6.19
N LEU A 220 17.62 -12.99 6.21
CA LEU A 220 17.06 -14.33 6.40
C LEU A 220 17.49 -15.27 5.28
N HIS A 221 17.46 -14.80 4.04
CA HIS A 221 17.93 -15.61 2.91
C HIS A 221 19.41 -15.97 3.00
N ASN A 222 20.28 -15.01 3.32
CA ASN A 222 21.71 -15.28 3.48
C ASN A 222 21.99 -16.19 4.68
N ALA A 223 21.19 -16.09 5.75
CA ALA A 223 21.34 -16.95 6.92
C ALA A 223 20.94 -18.41 6.64
N LEU A 224 20.13 -18.66 5.61
CA LEU A 224 19.71 -19.99 5.18
C LEU A 224 20.62 -20.58 4.10
N ASP A 225 21.60 -19.82 3.60
CA ASP A 225 22.51 -20.27 2.55
C ASP A 225 23.19 -21.59 2.95
N GLY A 226 23.12 -22.58 2.06
CA GLY A 226 23.57 -23.95 2.30
C GLY A 226 22.61 -24.86 3.09
N ASN A 227 21.53 -24.32 3.67
CA ASN A 227 20.49 -25.08 4.41
C ASN A 227 19.09 -24.96 3.78
N ASP A 228 18.92 -24.25 2.65
CA ASP A 228 17.62 -24.09 1.99
C ASP A 228 16.97 -25.43 1.57
N ALA A 229 17.76 -26.49 1.38
CA ALA A 229 17.25 -27.82 1.01
C ALA A 229 16.42 -28.50 2.12
N ASP A 230 16.67 -28.14 3.38
CA ASP A 230 15.93 -28.66 4.55
C ASP A 230 14.69 -27.83 4.88
N LEU A 231 14.52 -26.69 4.21
CA LEU A 231 13.43 -25.77 4.47
C LEU A 231 12.13 -26.32 3.89
N GLN A 232 11.07 -26.39 4.71
CA GLN A 232 9.75 -26.86 4.27
C GLN A 232 8.90 -25.74 3.65
N PHE A 233 9.12 -24.49 4.05
CA PHE A 233 8.45 -23.31 3.49
C PHE A 233 9.27 -22.05 3.76
N PHE A 234 9.11 -21.03 2.90
CA PHE A 234 9.60 -19.68 3.14
C PHE A 234 8.47 -18.72 2.81
N VAL A 235 7.73 -18.27 3.82
CA VAL A 235 6.59 -17.36 3.62
C VAL A 235 6.95 -15.96 4.09
N VAL A 236 6.80 -14.97 3.21
CA VAL A 236 6.98 -13.56 3.54
C VAL A 236 5.65 -12.82 3.55
N CYS A 237 5.43 -12.01 4.59
CA CYS A 237 4.24 -11.19 4.69
C CYS A 237 4.40 -9.96 3.78
N GLY A 238 3.54 -9.85 2.78
CA GLY A 238 3.38 -8.67 1.93
C GLY A 238 2.23 -7.76 2.40
N SER A 239 1.71 -6.96 1.47
CA SER A 239 0.56 -6.08 1.68
C SER A 239 -0.06 -5.74 0.32
N ILE A 240 -1.38 -5.63 0.24
CA ILE A 240 -2.07 -5.17 -0.97
C ILE A 240 -1.58 -3.79 -1.43
N THR A 241 -1.05 -2.97 -0.51
CA THR A 241 -0.44 -1.67 -0.85
C THR A 241 0.82 -1.79 -1.70
N GLY A 242 1.51 -2.93 -1.68
CA GLY A 242 2.63 -3.23 -2.59
C GLY A 242 2.19 -3.59 -4.01
N VAL A 243 0.89 -3.89 -4.20
CA VAL A 243 0.28 -4.24 -5.49
C VAL A 243 -0.40 -3.03 -6.12
N MET A 244 -1.31 -2.38 -5.37
CA MET A 244 -2.11 -1.26 -5.88
C MET A 244 -1.53 0.12 -5.54
N GLY A 245 -0.52 0.19 -4.66
CA GLY A 245 -0.07 1.44 -4.08
C GLY A 245 -1.01 1.95 -2.98
N ASN A 246 -0.52 2.87 -2.16
CA ASN A 246 -1.40 3.65 -1.28
C ASN A 246 -0.79 5.04 -1.03
N ALA A 247 -1.61 6.08 -1.11
CA ALA A 247 -1.15 7.45 -0.90
C ALA A 247 -0.63 7.61 0.54
N GLY A 248 0.53 8.26 0.70
CA GLY A 248 1.18 8.43 2.00
C GLY A 248 1.97 7.21 2.50
N GLN A 249 1.95 6.09 1.79
CA GLN A 249 2.63 4.85 2.18
C GLN A 249 3.68 4.38 1.16
N VAL A 250 4.31 5.28 0.38
CA VAL A 250 5.23 4.89 -0.70
C VAL A 250 6.42 4.04 -0.23
N ASN A 251 7.01 4.31 0.93
CA ASN A 251 8.06 3.48 1.54
C ASN A 251 7.55 2.07 1.91
N TYR A 252 6.34 1.99 2.47
CA TYR A 252 5.70 0.72 2.81
C TYR A 252 5.31 -0.07 1.56
N SER A 253 4.70 0.58 0.56
CA SER A 253 4.42 -0.01 -0.74
C SER A 253 5.70 -0.54 -1.39
N ALA A 254 6.76 0.26 -1.47
CA ALA A 254 8.05 -0.15 -2.04
C ALA A 254 8.65 -1.37 -1.32
N ALA A 255 8.62 -1.38 0.01
CA ALA A 255 9.07 -2.50 0.81
C ALA A 255 8.24 -3.78 0.55
N ASN A 256 6.93 -3.67 0.34
CA ASN A 256 6.06 -4.81 0.04
C ASN A 256 6.17 -5.28 -1.42
N SER A 257 6.41 -4.37 -2.36
CA SER A 257 6.76 -4.73 -3.73
C SER A 257 8.09 -5.48 -3.77
N PHE A 258 9.10 -5.05 -2.99
CA PHE A 258 10.37 -5.76 -2.87
C PHE A 258 10.17 -7.20 -2.39
N VAL A 259 9.42 -7.46 -1.31
CA VAL A 259 9.25 -8.84 -0.82
C VAL A 259 8.48 -9.73 -1.81
N SER A 260 7.57 -9.14 -2.60
CA SER A 260 6.88 -9.86 -3.68
C SER A 260 7.87 -10.25 -4.79
N SER A 261 8.69 -9.30 -5.26
CA SER A 261 9.74 -9.58 -6.25
C SER A 261 10.84 -10.50 -5.70
N PHE A 262 11.10 -10.44 -4.39
CA PHE A 262 12.07 -11.30 -3.71
C PHE A 262 11.62 -12.77 -3.70
N ALA A 263 10.33 -13.03 -3.49
CA ALA A 263 9.78 -14.38 -3.62
C ALA A 263 9.99 -14.93 -5.04
N GLN A 264 9.76 -14.10 -6.06
CA GLN A 264 10.08 -14.46 -7.45
C GLN A 264 11.57 -14.77 -7.65
N TYR A 265 12.45 -13.93 -7.12
CA TYR A 265 13.89 -14.14 -7.17
C TYR A 265 14.30 -15.48 -6.54
N ARG A 266 13.79 -15.82 -5.34
CA ARG A 266 14.08 -17.12 -4.70
C ARG A 266 13.61 -18.29 -5.55
N LEU A 267 12.38 -18.23 -6.07
CA LEU A 267 11.81 -19.28 -6.92
C LEU A 267 12.63 -19.47 -8.21
N GLN A 268 13.10 -18.39 -8.83
CA GLN A 268 13.98 -18.44 -10.02
C GLN A 268 15.33 -19.11 -9.72
N ASN A 269 15.80 -19.05 -8.48
CA ASN A 269 17.00 -19.77 -8.02
C ASN A 269 16.69 -21.21 -7.56
N GLY A 270 15.46 -21.70 -7.75
CA GLY A 270 15.02 -23.03 -7.32
C GLY A 270 14.82 -23.14 -5.80
N LEU A 271 14.74 -22.01 -5.10
CA LEU A 271 14.54 -21.96 -3.65
C LEU A 271 13.06 -21.71 -3.33
N LEU A 272 12.55 -22.36 -2.28
CA LEU A 272 11.16 -22.16 -1.85
C LEU A 272 10.94 -20.70 -1.44
N ALA A 273 9.83 -20.13 -1.89
CA ALA A 273 9.29 -18.86 -1.42
C ALA A 273 7.79 -18.73 -1.75
N SER A 274 7.07 -18.03 -0.90
CA SER A 274 5.68 -17.60 -1.11
C SER A 274 5.47 -16.25 -0.45
N VAL A 275 4.58 -15.43 -1.02
CA VAL A 275 4.23 -14.11 -0.48
C VAL A 275 2.73 -14.02 -0.27
N VAL A 276 2.33 -13.54 0.91
CA VAL A 276 0.92 -13.27 1.25
C VAL A 276 0.71 -11.77 1.37
N ASN A 277 0.10 -11.17 0.36
CA ASN A 277 -0.22 -9.74 0.30
C ASN A 277 -1.55 -9.47 1.00
N LEU A 278 -1.46 -9.10 2.28
CA LEU A 278 -2.61 -8.92 3.16
C LEU A 278 -3.30 -7.56 2.99
N GLY A 279 -4.63 -7.58 3.07
CA GLY A 279 -5.50 -6.41 3.20
C GLY A 279 -5.61 -5.92 4.65
N GLY A 280 -6.54 -5.00 4.90
CA GLY A 280 -6.79 -4.49 6.25
C GLY A 280 -7.42 -5.57 7.13
N VAL A 281 -6.86 -5.80 8.33
CA VAL A 281 -7.34 -6.82 9.28
C VAL A 281 -8.27 -6.19 10.32
N ASP A 282 -9.44 -6.79 10.54
CA ASP A 282 -10.54 -6.20 11.31
C ASP A 282 -10.44 -6.46 12.82
N ASP A 283 -10.09 -7.68 13.19
CA ASP A 283 -10.25 -8.25 14.54
C ASP A 283 -8.93 -8.37 15.31
N VAL A 284 -7.80 -8.50 14.63
CA VAL A 284 -6.46 -8.59 15.22
C VAL A 284 -5.41 -7.69 14.55
N GLY A 285 -4.28 -7.48 15.21
CA GLY A 285 -3.14 -6.75 14.65
C GLY A 285 -3.25 -5.22 14.72
N PHE A 286 -2.51 -4.54 13.84
CA PHE A 286 -2.30 -3.08 13.90
C PHE A 286 -3.60 -2.27 13.82
N LEU A 287 -4.48 -2.58 12.87
CA LEU A 287 -5.72 -1.84 12.65
C LEU A 287 -6.73 -2.05 13.80
N ALA A 288 -6.83 -3.27 14.33
CA ALA A 288 -7.72 -3.57 15.45
C ALA A 288 -7.26 -2.94 16.78
N ALA A 289 -5.94 -2.87 17.02
CA ALA A 289 -5.38 -2.48 18.31
C ALA A 289 -4.90 -1.01 18.38
N GLN A 290 -4.46 -0.41 17.28
CA GLN A 290 -3.76 0.89 17.31
C GLN A 290 -4.49 2.02 16.57
N ASP A 291 -5.39 1.71 15.61
CA ASP A 291 -6.07 2.76 14.83
C ASP A 291 -7.56 2.42 14.56
N PRO A 292 -8.42 2.48 15.61
CA PRO A 292 -9.84 2.18 15.47
C PRO A 292 -10.57 3.17 14.55
N THR A 293 -10.08 4.41 14.44
CA THR A 293 -10.64 5.44 13.56
C THR A 293 -10.40 5.10 12.09
N LEU A 294 -9.18 4.70 11.73
CA LEU A 294 -8.88 4.23 10.38
C LEU A 294 -9.70 2.98 10.02
N ARG A 295 -9.85 2.04 10.96
CA ARG A 295 -10.69 0.86 10.75
C ARG A 295 -12.14 1.22 10.43
N GLU A 296 -12.73 2.16 11.16
CA GLU A 296 -14.09 2.61 10.91
C GLU A 296 -14.22 3.37 9.58
N HIS A 297 -13.23 4.20 9.24
CA HIS A 297 -13.19 4.83 7.92
C HIS A 297 -13.14 3.81 6.78
N MET A 298 -12.31 2.77 6.90
CA MET A 298 -12.25 1.69 5.91
C MET A 298 -13.60 0.98 5.75
N ARG A 299 -14.29 0.68 6.86
CA ARG A 299 -15.65 0.11 6.82
C ARG A 299 -16.65 1.04 6.13
N SER A 300 -16.63 2.33 6.47
CA SER A 300 -17.51 3.33 5.86
C SER A 300 -17.26 3.48 4.35
N ALA A 301 -16.02 3.28 3.91
CA ALA A 301 -15.63 3.28 2.51
C ALA A 301 -15.91 1.95 1.79
N SER A 302 -16.62 1.02 2.45
CA SER A 302 -16.95 -0.31 1.92
C SER A 302 -15.72 -1.15 1.57
N VAL A 303 -14.59 -0.94 2.27
CA VAL A 303 -13.39 -1.76 2.12
C VAL A 303 -13.61 -3.11 2.79
N ARG A 304 -13.31 -4.22 2.08
CA ARG A 304 -13.32 -5.54 2.72
C ARG A 304 -12.16 -5.64 3.71
N LEU A 305 -12.50 -5.82 4.97
CA LEU A 305 -11.54 -6.15 6.02
C LEU A 305 -11.50 -7.67 6.24
N LEU A 306 -10.32 -8.17 6.57
CA LEU A 306 -10.02 -9.58 6.80
C LEU A 306 -10.21 -9.94 8.27
N SER A 307 -10.71 -11.14 8.50
CA SER A 307 -10.68 -11.81 9.81
C SER A 307 -9.36 -12.52 10.06
N GLU A 308 -9.08 -12.84 11.32
CA GLU A 308 -7.92 -13.65 11.71
C GLU A 308 -7.91 -15.01 11.00
N GLN A 309 -9.07 -15.65 10.87
CA GLN A 309 -9.18 -16.96 10.22
C GLN A 309 -8.80 -16.90 8.74
N GLU A 310 -9.28 -15.89 8.00
CA GLU A 310 -8.91 -15.70 6.59
C GLU A 310 -7.40 -15.52 6.42
N ILE A 311 -6.72 -14.90 7.39
CA ILE A 311 -5.26 -14.79 7.37
C ILE A 311 -4.63 -16.16 7.57
N LEU A 312 -5.06 -16.90 8.59
CA LEU A 312 -4.52 -18.24 8.89
C LEU A 312 -4.69 -19.20 7.72
N ASP A 313 -5.86 -19.21 7.10
CA ASP A 313 -6.16 -20.03 5.92
C ASP A 313 -5.21 -19.68 4.75
N GLU A 314 -4.89 -18.41 4.56
CA GLU A 314 -3.98 -17.97 3.51
C GLU A 314 -2.51 -18.27 3.80
N PHE A 315 -2.10 -18.25 5.07
CA PHE A 315 -0.80 -18.77 5.46
C PHE A 315 -0.71 -20.28 5.27
N GLU A 316 -1.77 -21.02 5.58
CA GLU A 316 -1.86 -22.45 5.32
C GLU A 316 -1.67 -22.73 3.83
N LEU A 317 -2.40 -22.03 2.96
CA LEU A 317 -2.23 -22.10 1.52
C LEU A 317 -0.80 -21.75 1.10
N ALA A 318 -0.21 -20.67 1.61
CA ALA A 318 1.16 -20.26 1.27
C ALA A 318 2.20 -21.32 1.67
N ILE A 319 2.03 -21.98 2.81
CA ILE A 319 2.93 -23.04 3.29
C ILE A 319 2.83 -24.25 2.37
N PHE A 320 1.62 -24.67 1.98
CA PHE A 320 1.42 -25.87 1.17
C PHE A 320 1.54 -25.63 -0.34
N SER A 321 1.57 -24.38 -0.80
CA SER A 321 1.77 -24.02 -2.22
C SER A 321 3.23 -24.13 -2.67
N GLY A 322 4.18 -24.36 -1.75
CA GLY A 322 5.62 -24.42 -2.02
C GLY A 322 6.07 -25.48 -3.04
N ASP A 323 5.23 -26.49 -3.34
CA ASP A 323 5.58 -27.60 -4.22
C ASP A 323 5.46 -27.31 -5.73
N PHE A 324 5.16 -26.07 -6.12
CA PHE A 324 5.09 -25.68 -7.54
C PHE A 324 6.50 -25.61 -8.17
N LYS A 325 7.09 -26.79 -8.46
CA LYS A 325 8.14 -26.98 -9.47
C LYS A 325 7.53 -26.77 -10.87
N GLY A 326 6.97 -25.59 -11.11
CA GLY A 326 6.39 -25.23 -12.39
C GLY A 326 7.50 -25.12 -13.43
N ASN A 327 7.38 -25.91 -14.51
CA ASN A 327 8.17 -25.81 -15.73
C ASN A 327 8.18 -24.36 -16.26
N SER A 328 9.13 -23.52 -15.83
CA SER A 328 9.36 -22.21 -16.44
C SER A 328 10.51 -22.31 -17.45
N ASN A 329 10.28 -23.04 -18.54
CA ASN A 329 11.12 -22.92 -19.74
C ASN A 329 10.92 -21.57 -20.48
N SER A 330 10.19 -20.61 -19.88
CA SER A 330 10.05 -19.25 -20.38
C SER A 330 10.66 -18.28 -19.36
N SER A 331 11.84 -17.75 -19.67
CA SER A 331 12.49 -16.63 -18.97
C SER A 331 11.67 -15.33 -18.97
N ASP A 332 10.54 -15.29 -19.68
CA ASP A 332 9.88 -14.05 -20.10
C ASP A 332 8.54 -13.78 -19.40
N SER A 333 8.02 -14.69 -18.55
CA SER A 333 6.76 -14.43 -17.85
C SER A 333 6.99 -13.82 -16.46
N LEU A 334 6.52 -12.59 -16.24
CA LEU A 334 6.44 -11.91 -14.93
C LEU A 334 5.41 -12.55 -13.96
N ASN A 335 4.99 -13.78 -14.21
CA ASN A 335 4.00 -14.46 -13.39
C ASN A 335 4.70 -15.15 -12.22
N ILE A 336 4.40 -14.72 -11.00
CA ILE A 336 5.02 -15.25 -9.78
C ILE A 336 4.06 -16.31 -9.23
N PRO A 337 4.36 -17.62 -9.36
CA PRO A 337 3.59 -18.61 -8.62
C PRO A 337 3.73 -18.34 -7.13
N ASN A 338 2.68 -18.62 -6.35
CA ASN A 338 2.65 -18.43 -4.89
C ASN A 338 2.74 -16.96 -4.43
N ASN A 339 2.20 -16.04 -5.24
CA ASN A 339 1.90 -14.67 -4.84
C ASN A 339 0.40 -14.52 -4.57
N LEU A 340 0.01 -14.63 -3.30
CA LEU A 340 -1.38 -14.61 -2.85
C LEU A 340 -1.77 -13.18 -2.47
N ILE A 341 -2.93 -12.71 -2.94
CA ILE A 341 -3.46 -11.37 -2.65
C ILE A 341 -4.81 -11.54 -1.98
N VAL A 342 -4.93 -11.04 -0.75
CA VAL A 342 -6.09 -11.29 0.11
C VAL A 342 -6.70 -9.97 0.54
N GLY A 343 -8.01 -9.84 0.46
CA GLY A 343 -8.73 -8.65 0.93
C GLY A 343 -8.70 -7.44 -0.02
N MET A 344 -8.22 -7.61 -1.26
CA MET A 344 -8.32 -6.56 -2.30
C MET A 344 -9.70 -6.59 -2.97
N SER A 345 -10.75 -6.22 -2.23
CA SER A 345 -12.14 -6.15 -2.73
C SER A 345 -13.00 -5.20 -1.87
N SER A 346 -14.22 -4.96 -2.32
CA SER A 346 -15.21 -4.12 -1.63
C SER A 346 -16.33 -4.96 -1.03
N THR A 347 -16.95 -4.49 0.05
CA THR A 347 -18.12 -5.13 0.66
C THR A 347 -19.43 -4.83 -0.09
N LYS A 348 -19.40 -3.84 -0.98
CA LYS A 348 -20.48 -3.45 -1.88
C LYS A 348 -19.98 -3.57 -3.32
N SER A 349 -20.91 -3.70 -4.26
CA SER A 349 -20.56 -3.75 -5.69
C SER A 349 -19.85 -2.46 -6.12
N LEU A 350 -18.82 -2.60 -6.94
CA LEU A 350 -18.12 -1.53 -7.65
C LEU A 350 -19.02 -0.78 -8.64
N ALA A 351 -20.20 -1.32 -8.97
CA ALA A 351 -21.22 -0.62 -9.75
C ALA A 351 -21.99 0.44 -8.92
N ASP A 352 -21.94 0.37 -7.58
CA ASP A 352 -22.52 1.37 -6.69
C ASP A 352 -21.65 2.64 -6.73
N ALA A 353 -22.26 3.77 -7.08
CA ALA A 353 -21.59 5.06 -7.19
C ALA A 353 -20.98 5.58 -5.88
N THR A 354 -21.40 5.03 -4.73
CA THR A 354 -20.85 5.36 -3.41
C THR A 354 -19.56 4.61 -3.08
N VAL A 355 -19.22 3.57 -3.84
CA VAL A 355 -18.03 2.75 -3.62
C VAL A 355 -16.84 3.38 -4.36
N LEU A 356 -15.80 3.71 -3.59
CA LEU A 356 -14.53 4.14 -4.13
C LEU A 356 -13.55 2.95 -4.08
N PRO A 357 -13.12 2.41 -5.23
CA PRO A 357 -12.19 1.28 -5.25
C PRO A 357 -10.85 1.65 -4.60
N LEU A 358 -10.27 0.72 -3.85
CA LEU A 358 -8.98 0.89 -3.17
C LEU A 358 -7.84 1.29 -4.12
N TRP A 359 -7.89 0.81 -5.36
CA TRP A 359 -6.91 1.07 -6.42
C TRP A 359 -7.25 2.29 -7.30
N GLY A 360 -8.33 3.01 -7.00
CA GLY A 360 -8.76 4.18 -7.76
C GLY A 360 -9.04 3.88 -9.23
N GLN A 361 -8.61 4.79 -10.11
CA GLN A 361 -8.85 4.75 -11.57
C GLN A 361 -7.72 4.03 -12.35
N ASP A 362 -7.09 3.03 -11.74
CA ASP A 362 -5.98 2.32 -12.37
C ASP A 362 -6.49 1.21 -13.30
N ALA A 363 -6.16 1.34 -14.59
CA ALA A 363 -6.61 0.44 -15.64
C ALA A 363 -6.16 -1.02 -15.45
N ARG A 364 -5.06 -1.27 -14.72
CA ARG A 364 -4.57 -2.63 -14.43
C ARG A 364 -5.59 -3.45 -13.63
N PHE A 365 -6.46 -2.79 -12.88
CA PHE A 365 -7.47 -3.42 -12.04
C PHE A 365 -8.84 -3.51 -12.71
N ARG A 366 -8.96 -3.21 -14.01
CA ARG A 366 -10.23 -3.32 -14.73
C ARG A 366 -10.86 -4.72 -14.66
N ALA A 367 -10.05 -5.78 -14.53
CA ALA A 367 -10.57 -7.12 -14.33
C ALA A 367 -11.45 -7.24 -13.07
N TYR A 368 -11.20 -6.45 -12.03
CA TYR A 368 -12.01 -6.47 -10.79
C TYR A 368 -13.44 -6.00 -11.00
N SER A 369 -13.69 -5.06 -11.92
CA SER A 369 -15.08 -4.68 -12.25
C SER A 369 -15.84 -5.81 -12.97
N HIS A 370 -15.13 -6.75 -13.58
CA HIS A 370 -15.74 -7.93 -14.22
C HIS A 370 -15.91 -9.09 -13.23
N LEU A 371 -15.03 -9.24 -12.25
CA LEU A 371 -15.21 -10.20 -11.15
C LEU A 371 -16.43 -9.86 -10.28
N ASP A 372 -16.77 -8.57 -10.21
CA ASP A 372 -17.93 -8.06 -9.49
C ASP A 372 -19.24 -8.12 -10.33
N PHE A 373 -19.13 -8.39 -11.65
CA PHE A 373 -20.23 -8.37 -12.60
C PHE A 373 -20.37 -9.73 -13.29
N ASP A 374 -21.18 -10.62 -12.71
CA ASP A 374 -21.59 -11.86 -13.36
C ASP A 374 -22.80 -11.57 -14.30
N PRO A 375 -22.66 -11.62 -15.64
CA PRO A 375 -23.74 -11.26 -16.56
C PRO A 375 -24.95 -12.19 -16.47
N GLU A 376 -24.77 -13.43 -15.99
CA GLU A 376 -25.87 -14.39 -15.80
C GLU A 376 -26.73 -14.08 -14.56
N ALA A 377 -26.31 -13.13 -13.72
CA ALA A 377 -26.99 -12.74 -12.49
C ALA A 377 -28.29 -11.93 -12.67
N THR A 378 -28.65 -11.52 -13.89
CA THR A 378 -29.59 -10.42 -14.11
C THR A 378 -31.05 -10.81 -14.32
N THR A 379 -31.47 -12.05 -14.06
CA THR A 379 -32.89 -12.43 -14.20
C THR A 379 -33.62 -12.80 -12.92
N ASP A 380 -32.94 -12.87 -11.77
CA ASP A 380 -33.59 -13.17 -10.49
C ASP A 380 -32.72 -12.68 -9.33
N ALA A 381 -33.00 -11.50 -8.78
CA ALA A 381 -32.21 -10.88 -7.70
C ALA A 381 -32.05 -11.78 -6.46
N PHE A 382 -32.97 -12.75 -6.30
CA PHE A 382 -32.92 -13.74 -5.24
C PHE A 382 -31.97 -14.92 -5.51
N LYS A 383 -31.58 -15.21 -6.76
CA LYS A 383 -30.66 -16.34 -7.05
C LYS A 383 -29.19 -16.03 -6.79
N VAL A 384 -28.83 -14.75 -6.64
CA VAL A 384 -27.43 -14.29 -6.70
C VAL A 384 -26.93 -13.71 -5.36
N ALA A 385 -27.78 -13.54 -4.36
CA ALA A 385 -27.36 -13.02 -3.05
C ALA A 385 -26.25 -13.91 -2.43
N PRO A 386 -24.96 -13.50 -2.38
CA PRO A 386 -23.88 -14.38 -1.95
C PRO A 386 -23.64 -14.30 -0.43
N SER A 387 -24.42 -13.48 0.29
CA SER A 387 -24.29 -13.35 1.75
C SER A 387 -25.56 -12.80 2.41
N HIS A 388 -25.78 -13.19 3.66
CA HIS A 388 -26.79 -12.62 4.57
C HIS A 388 -26.77 -11.08 4.64
N ARG A 389 -25.62 -10.45 4.40
CA ARG A 389 -25.49 -8.98 4.37
C ARG A 389 -26.21 -8.35 3.18
N TYR A 390 -26.14 -8.99 2.01
CA TYR A 390 -26.88 -8.52 0.84
C TYR A 390 -28.39 -8.67 1.05
N MET A 391 -28.82 -9.78 1.65
CA MET A 391 -30.22 -9.97 2.04
C MET A 391 -30.72 -8.86 2.98
N ILE A 392 -29.94 -8.49 4.01
CA ILE A 392 -30.29 -7.36 4.90
C ILE A 392 -30.36 -6.05 4.13
N SER A 393 -29.44 -5.80 3.21
CA SER A 393 -29.47 -4.59 2.39
C SER A 393 -30.70 -4.53 1.46
N LEU A 394 -31.20 -5.68 0.98
CA LEU A 394 -32.46 -5.75 0.24
C LEU A 394 -33.65 -5.38 1.13
N LEU A 395 -33.69 -5.90 2.36
CA LEU A 395 -34.73 -5.58 3.35
C LEU A 395 -34.76 -4.10 3.75
N GLU A 396 -33.58 -3.46 3.84
CA GLU A 396 -33.48 -2.03 4.16
C GLU A 396 -34.06 -1.15 3.05
N ASN A 397 -34.07 -1.63 1.80
CA ASN A 397 -34.55 -0.88 0.63
C ASN A 397 -36.01 -1.20 0.27
N ASP A 398 -36.44 -2.46 0.44
CA ASP A 398 -37.80 -2.91 0.15
C ASP A 398 -38.26 -3.98 1.18
N PRO A 399 -38.96 -3.55 2.25
CA PRO A 399 -39.39 -4.46 3.31
C PRO A 399 -40.42 -5.52 2.86
N ASP A 400 -41.15 -5.28 1.75
CA ASP A 400 -42.18 -6.21 1.25
C ASP A 400 -41.57 -7.49 0.65
N THR A 401 -40.25 -7.50 0.44
CA THR A 401 -39.48 -8.68 -0.01
C THR A 401 -39.52 -9.86 0.97
N LEU A 402 -39.87 -9.64 2.25
CA LEU A 402 -40.03 -10.68 3.28
C LEU A 402 -41.15 -11.68 2.97
N ASP A 403 -42.16 -11.27 2.21
CA ASP A 403 -43.35 -12.07 1.90
C ASP A 403 -43.18 -12.94 0.64
N GLY A 404 -42.05 -12.81 -0.06
CA GLY A 404 -41.75 -13.61 -1.25
C GLY A 404 -41.35 -15.05 -0.93
N PRO A 405 -41.80 -16.06 -1.69
CA PRO A 405 -41.35 -17.45 -1.51
C PRO A 405 -39.83 -17.62 -1.67
N ALA A 406 -39.21 -16.73 -2.46
CA ALA A 406 -37.78 -16.68 -2.68
C ALA A 406 -36.99 -16.29 -1.41
N TRP A 407 -37.56 -15.47 -0.53
CA TRP A 407 -36.87 -15.04 0.71
C TRP A 407 -36.64 -16.22 1.66
N LYS A 408 -37.66 -17.06 1.85
CA LYS A 408 -37.59 -18.22 2.72
C LYS A 408 -36.59 -19.26 2.20
N GLU A 409 -36.63 -19.55 0.90
CA GLU A 409 -35.69 -20.48 0.27
C GLU A 409 -34.24 -20.01 0.38
N GLN A 410 -33.98 -18.72 0.15
CA GLN A 410 -32.64 -18.14 0.24
C GLN A 410 -32.11 -18.04 1.67
N THR A 411 -32.97 -17.66 2.63
CA THR A 411 -32.61 -17.65 4.05
C THR A 411 -32.18 -19.05 4.49
N MET A 412 -32.88 -20.08 4.04
CA MET A 412 -32.54 -21.48 4.31
C MET A 412 -31.22 -21.91 3.66
N LEU A 413 -30.98 -21.49 2.42
CA LEU A 413 -29.72 -21.75 1.71
C LEU A 413 -28.52 -21.08 2.42
N GLU A 414 -28.69 -19.85 2.91
CA GLU A 414 -27.66 -19.10 3.60
C GLU A 414 -27.37 -19.66 4.99
N ILE A 415 -28.40 -20.06 5.74
CA ILE A 415 -28.28 -20.82 6.99
C ILE A 415 -27.45 -22.09 6.72
N ALA A 416 -27.78 -22.83 5.66
CA ALA A 416 -27.11 -24.08 5.32
C ALA A 416 -25.63 -23.87 4.96
N LYS A 417 -25.32 -22.93 4.04
CA LYS A 417 -23.95 -22.61 3.62
C LYS A 417 -23.09 -22.17 4.80
N THR A 418 -23.63 -21.30 5.65
CA THR A 418 -22.84 -20.73 6.73
C THR A 418 -22.65 -21.72 7.87
N LEU A 419 -23.69 -22.46 8.28
CA LEU A 419 -23.54 -23.48 9.31
C LEU A 419 -22.68 -24.65 8.85
N GLN A 420 -22.65 -24.99 7.56
CA GLN A 420 -21.72 -25.98 7.01
C GLN A 420 -20.24 -25.63 7.23
N GLN A 421 -19.90 -24.34 7.17
CA GLN A 421 -18.53 -23.88 7.39
C GLN A 421 -18.15 -23.99 8.87
N TYR A 422 -19.05 -23.60 9.77
CA TYR A 422 -18.73 -23.41 11.19
C TYR A 422 -19.21 -24.53 12.12
N SER A 423 -20.05 -25.46 11.66
CA SER A 423 -20.64 -26.48 12.50
C SER A 423 -20.49 -27.90 11.96
N THR A 424 -20.16 -28.83 12.86
CA THR A 424 -19.87 -30.23 12.56
C THR A 424 -21.10 -31.00 12.11
N PHE A 425 -22.31 -30.62 12.59
CA PHE A 425 -23.55 -31.32 12.23
C PHE A 425 -24.09 -30.92 10.84
N ALA A 426 -23.66 -29.78 10.30
CA ALA A 426 -24.16 -29.28 9.02
C ALA A 426 -23.29 -29.72 7.83
N ARG A 427 -22.01 -30.08 8.05
CA ARG A 427 -21.05 -30.45 6.99
C ARG A 427 -21.55 -31.58 6.10
N GLY A 428 -21.56 -31.34 4.79
CA GLY A 428 -21.87 -32.35 3.77
C GLY A 428 -23.35 -32.64 3.54
N GLN A 429 -24.26 -31.89 4.16
CA GLN A 429 -25.70 -32.01 3.94
C GLN A 429 -26.20 -30.96 2.93
N ASP A 430 -27.21 -31.29 2.12
CA ASP A 430 -27.87 -30.31 1.26
C ASP A 430 -28.90 -29.46 2.03
N SER A 431 -29.42 -28.39 1.39
CA SER A 431 -30.39 -27.48 2.03
C SER A 431 -31.71 -28.15 2.40
N ALA A 432 -32.14 -29.18 1.65
CA ALA A 432 -33.37 -29.91 1.92
C ALA A 432 -33.21 -30.87 3.11
N GLN A 433 -32.05 -31.51 3.24
CA GLN A 433 -31.67 -32.34 4.38
C GLN A 433 -31.58 -31.50 5.65
N LEU A 434 -30.89 -30.36 5.58
CA LEU A 434 -30.74 -29.43 6.70
C LEU A 434 -32.07 -28.89 7.21
N ALA A 435 -33.02 -28.59 6.32
CA ALA A 435 -34.35 -28.10 6.68
C ALA A 435 -35.11 -29.07 7.61
N THR A 436 -34.82 -30.37 7.52
CA THR A 436 -35.48 -31.42 8.30
C THR A 436 -34.77 -31.81 9.59
N ILE A 437 -33.53 -31.33 9.82
CA ILE A 437 -32.79 -31.63 11.05
C ILE A 437 -33.51 -31.00 12.25
N HIS A 438 -33.67 -31.80 13.30
CA HIS A 438 -34.18 -31.33 14.58
C HIS A 438 -33.12 -30.52 15.34
N ILE A 439 -33.53 -29.35 15.84
CA ILE A 439 -32.65 -28.49 16.63
C ILE A 439 -32.50 -29.07 18.02
N GLU A 440 -31.31 -29.60 18.32
CA GLU A 440 -30.98 -30.10 19.65
C GLU A 440 -30.56 -28.97 20.61
N SER A 441 -30.62 -29.24 21.92
CA SER A 441 -30.28 -28.23 22.95
C SER A 441 -28.84 -27.71 22.82
N LEU A 442 -27.90 -28.52 22.33
CA LEU A 442 -26.52 -28.10 22.09
C LEU A 442 -26.39 -27.16 20.87
N MET A 443 -27.20 -27.37 19.83
CA MET A 443 -27.22 -26.53 18.62
C MET A 443 -27.81 -25.14 18.88
N THR A 444 -28.69 -25.03 19.89
CA THR A 444 -29.47 -23.82 20.18
C THR A 444 -28.56 -22.61 20.50
N VAL A 445 -27.44 -22.83 21.19
CA VAL A 445 -26.47 -21.77 21.54
C VAL A 445 -25.67 -21.31 20.32
N GLU A 446 -25.24 -22.25 19.48
CA GLU A 446 -24.53 -21.94 18.23
C GLU A 446 -25.41 -21.14 17.28
N ILE A 447 -26.66 -21.57 17.10
CA ILE A 447 -27.68 -20.90 16.28
C ILE A 447 -27.93 -19.48 16.80
N ARG A 448 -28.10 -19.29 18.11
CA ARG A 448 -28.31 -17.95 18.70
C ARG A 448 -27.13 -17.02 18.40
N ASN A 449 -25.91 -17.50 18.61
CA ASN A 449 -24.70 -16.71 18.35
C ASN A 449 -24.57 -16.37 16.86
N TRP A 450 -24.91 -17.31 15.98
CA TRP A 450 -24.94 -17.11 14.54
C TRP A 450 -25.96 -16.04 14.13
N CYS A 451 -27.21 -16.14 14.58
CA CYS A 451 -28.26 -15.14 14.29
C CYS A 451 -27.86 -13.74 14.76
N ARG A 452 -27.22 -13.63 15.93
CA ARG A 452 -26.71 -12.35 16.43
C ARG A 452 -25.59 -11.80 15.56
N ARG A 453 -24.68 -12.64 15.08
CA ARG A 453 -23.53 -12.21 14.26
C ARG A 453 -23.92 -11.82 12.84
N HIS A 454 -24.94 -12.46 12.26
CA HIS A 454 -25.23 -12.35 10.84
C HIS A 454 -26.49 -11.54 10.54
N PHE A 455 -27.50 -11.63 11.40
CA PHE A 455 -28.76 -10.89 11.23
C PHE A 455 -28.96 -9.78 12.26
N ASP A 456 -28.03 -9.62 13.21
CA ASP A 456 -28.17 -8.69 14.34
C ASP A 456 -29.53 -8.90 15.06
N LEU A 457 -29.85 -10.18 15.29
CA LEU A 457 -31.06 -10.62 15.99
C LEU A 457 -30.69 -11.31 17.31
N ASP A 458 -31.26 -10.83 18.42
CA ASP A 458 -31.15 -11.50 19.71
C ASP A 458 -32.35 -12.42 19.95
N LEU A 459 -32.27 -13.63 19.42
CA LEU A 459 -33.31 -14.66 19.59
C LEU A 459 -33.18 -15.33 20.97
N SER A 460 -34.31 -15.53 21.64
CA SER A 460 -34.32 -16.29 22.90
C SER A 460 -34.07 -17.78 22.64
N LEU A 461 -33.35 -18.45 23.54
CA LEU A 461 -33.10 -19.90 23.45
C LEU A 461 -34.41 -20.70 23.38
N ILE A 462 -35.43 -20.27 24.12
CA ILE A 462 -36.76 -20.90 24.12
C ILE A 462 -37.43 -20.79 22.75
N ALA A 463 -37.30 -19.65 22.07
CA ALA A 463 -37.85 -19.46 20.73
C ALA A 463 -37.14 -20.37 19.70
N ILE A 464 -35.82 -20.49 19.79
CA ILE A 464 -35.03 -21.38 18.92
C ILE A 464 -35.39 -22.84 19.15
N THR A 465 -35.56 -23.28 20.41
CA THR A 465 -36.00 -24.65 20.71
C THR A 465 -37.43 -24.92 20.23
N LYS A 466 -38.33 -23.94 20.34
CA LYS A 466 -39.70 -24.03 19.80
C LYS A 466 -39.75 -24.12 18.28
N ALA A 467 -38.75 -23.57 17.58
CA ALA A 467 -38.64 -23.66 16.13
C ALA A 467 -38.51 -25.12 15.64
N ALA A 468 -38.04 -26.04 16.50
CA ALA A 468 -37.95 -27.49 16.34
C ALA A 468 -37.09 -28.01 15.17
N THR A 469 -37.04 -27.32 14.04
CA THR A 469 -36.26 -27.64 12.85
C THR A 469 -35.64 -26.38 12.26
N PHE A 470 -34.63 -26.54 11.39
CA PHE A 470 -34.05 -25.39 10.68
C PHE A 470 -35.06 -24.68 9.77
N SER A 471 -36.03 -25.40 9.20
CA SER A 471 -37.14 -24.74 8.48
C SER A 471 -37.94 -23.82 9.41
N GLY A 472 -38.25 -24.26 10.63
CA GLY A 472 -38.93 -23.42 11.61
C GLY A 472 -38.07 -22.28 12.12
N LEU A 473 -36.74 -22.44 12.12
CA LEU A 473 -35.79 -21.37 12.45
C LEU A 473 -35.81 -20.27 11.37
N GLY A 474 -35.89 -20.63 10.09
CA GLY A 474 -36.05 -19.67 9.00
C GLY A 474 -37.32 -18.83 9.14
N ASP A 475 -38.42 -19.47 9.57
CA ASP A 475 -39.68 -18.77 9.86
C ASP A 475 -39.55 -17.80 11.06
N LEU A 476 -38.90 -18.25 12.15
CA LEU A 476 -38.63 -17.41 13.32
C LEU A 476 -37.76 -16.19 12.98
N ILE A 477 -36.73 -16.36 12.16
CA ILE A 477 -35.85 -15.27 11.71
C ILE A 477 -36.66 -14.27 10.88
N THR A 478 -37.50 -14.75 9.96
CA THR A 478 -38.34 -13.92 9.10
C THR A 478 -39.34 -13.09 9.90
N GLU A 479 -40.00 -13.69 10.90
CA GLU A 479 -40.93 -12.99 11.79
C GLU A 479 -40.24 -11.93 12.66
N THR A 480 -39.03 -12.24 13.14
CA THR A 480 -38.25 -11.30 13.96
C THR A 480 -37.72 -10.14 13.12
N LEU A 481 -37.26 -10.39 11.89
CA LEU A 481 -36.85 -9.35 10.95
C LEU A 481 -38.03 -8.47 10.53
N ARG A 482 -39.20 -9.07 10.29
CA ARG A 482 -40.44 -8.32 10.04
C ARG A 482 -40.71 -7.33 11.18
N SER A 483 -40.63 -7.78 12.42
CA SER A 483 -40.82 -6.92 13.60
C SER A 483 -39.76 -5.81 13.73
N LYS A 484 -38.55 -6.03 13.20
CA LYS A 484 -37.43 -5.07 13.24
C LYS A 484 -37.56 -3.98 12.16
N TYR A 485 -37.96 -4.35 10.94
CA TYR A 485 -37.94 -3.47 9.76
C TYR A 485 -39.33 -2.97 9.32
N ILE A 486 -40.38 -3.78 9.49
CA ILE A 486 -41.78 -3.39 9.27
C ILE A 486 -42.37 -3.01 10.63
N LYS A 487 -42.09 -1.80 11.09
CA LYS A 487 -42.83 -1.22 12.23
C LYS A 487 -44.24 -0.88 11.76
N ASN A 488 -45.25 -1.34 12.51
CA ASN A 488 -46.63 -0.82 12.41
C ASN A 488 -46.67 0.71 12.57
#